data_AF-A0A7Y0BNX3-F1
#
_entry.id   AF-A0A7Y0BNX3-F1
#
_cell.length_a   1.000
_cell.length_b   1.000
_cell.length_c   1.000
_cell.angle_alpha   90.00
_cell.angle_beta   90.00
_cell.angle_gamma   90.00
#
_symmetry.space_group_name_H-M   'P 1'
#
loop_
_entity.id
_entity.type
_entity.pdbx_description
1 polymer ?
#
loop_
_entity_poly.entity_id
_entity_poly.type
_entity_poly.pdbx_seq_one_letter_code
_entity_poly.pdbx_strand_id
1 'polypeptide(L)' 'MKPQLSKTDRFADLLADGFSVADAAARLCWTPRQGNSALQRIRQMLGPQAV' A
#
# COMPACT_ATOMS: atom_id res chain seq x y z
N MET A 1 21.90 -10.82 1.69
CA MET A 1 20.67 -11.09 0.91
C MET A 1 19.76 -9.89 1.09
N LYS A 2 19.47 -9.12 0.03
CA LYS A 2 18.58 -7.95 0.16
C LYS A 2 17.15 -8.49 0.43
N PRO A 3 16.45 -8.07 1.50
CA PRO A 3 15.06 -8.46 1.67
C PRO A 3 14.29 -7.94 0.47
N GLN A 4 13.70 -8.83 -0.33
CA GLN A 4 12.74 -8.42 -1.34
C GLN A 4 11.49 -7.96 -0.60
N LEU A 5 11.43 -6.66 -0.26
CA LEU A 5 10.20 -6.06 0.26
C LEU A 5 9.07 -6.36 -0.73
N SER A 6 7.95 -6.85 -0.21
CA SER A 6 6.81 -7.20 -1.05
C SER A 6 6.27 -5.94 -1.72
N LYS A 7 5.55 -6.09 -2.83
CA LYS A 7 4.86 -4.94 -3.47
C LYS A 7 3.89 -4.25 -2.51
N THR A 8 3.35 -4.96 -1.53
CA THR A 8 2.47 -4.42 -0.48
C THR A 8 3.23 -3.53 0.50
N ASP A 9 4.46 -3.91 0.88
CA ASP A 9 5.29 -3.09 1.77
C ASP A 9 5.68 -1.78 1.07
N ARG A 10 6.10 -1.87 -0.21
CA ARG A 10 6.35 -0.67 -1.03
C ARG A 10 5.11 0.21 -1.19
N PHE A 11 3.93 -0.39 -1.25
CA PHE A 11 2.68 0.37 -1.29
C PHE A 11 2.44 1.11 0.03
N ALA A 12 2.69 0.45 1.17
CA ALA A 12 2.59 1.07 2.49
C ALA A 12 3.61 2.21 2.66
N ASP A 13 4.85 2.03 2.21
CA ASP A 13 5.88 3.08 2.23
C ASP A 13 5.45 4.31 1.43
N LEU A 14 4.91 4.11 0.22
CA LEU A 14 4.41 5.21 -0.61
C LEU A 14 3.26 5.96 0.07
N LEU A 15 2.36 5.26 0.75
CA LEU A 15 1.31 5.92 1.53
C LEU A 15 1.88 6.70 2.73
N ALA A 16 2.91 6.16 3.40
CA ALA A 16 3.59 6.83 4.51
C ALA A 16 4.37 8.08 4.07
N ASP A 17 4.92 8.08 2.86
CA ASP A 17 5.53 9.24 2.20
C ASP A 17 4.50 10.31 1.77
N GLY A 18 3.20 10.05 1.97
CA GLY A 18 2.12 10.99 1.68
C GLY A 18 1.56 10.91 0.26
N PHE A 19 1.93 9.89 -0.53
CA PHE A 19 1.32 9.69 -1.84
C PHE A 19 -0.16 9.27 -1.70
N SER A 20 -0.96 9.66 -2.68
CA SER A 20 -2.34 9.17 -2.78
C SER A 20 -2.34 7.67 -3.10
N VAL A 21 -3.44 6.99 -2.76
CA VAL A 21 -3.68 5.58 -3.10
C VAL A 21 -3.56 5.34 -4.60
N ALA A 22 -4.01 6.30 -5.42
CA ALA A 22 -3.97 6.21 -6.88
C ALA A 22 -2.53 6.33 -7.40
N ASP A 23 -1.74 7.27 -6.88
CA ASP A 23 -0.34 7.46 -7.25
C ASP A 23 0.53 6.28 -6.81
N ALA A 24 0.33 5.82 -5.58
CA ALA A 24 1.02 4.66 -5.05
C ALA A 24 0.69 3.39 -5.87
N ALA A 25 -0.56 3.23 -6.30
CA ALA A 25 -0.97 2.14 -7.18
C ALA A 25 -0.32 2.27 -8.57
N ALA A 26 -0.35 3.46 -9.17
CA ALA A 26 0.25 3.71 -10.48
C ALA A 26 1.75 3.40 -10.49
N ARG A 27 2.49 3.79 -9.44
CA ARG A 27 3.92 3.49 -9.27
C ARG A 27 4.24 2.00 -9.18
N LEU A 28 3.27 1.19 -8.74
CA LEU A 28 3.39 -0.26 -8.67
C LEU A 28 2.77 -1.00 -9.87
N CYS A 29 2.38 -0.25 -10.91
CA CYS A 29 1.65 -0.75 -12.08
C CYS A 29 0.34 -1.45 -11.70
N TRP A 30 -0.34 -0.93 -10.68
CA TRP A 30 -1.64 -1.41 -10.23
C TRP A 30 -2.76 -0.52 -10.75
N THR A 31 -3.93 -1.14 -10.96
CA THR A 31 -5.15 -0.38 -11.18
C THR A 31 -5.61 0.30 -9.87
N PRO A 32 -6.40 1.37 -9.94
CA PRO A 32 -6.97 2.00 -8.74
C PRO A 32 -7.76 1.02 -7.85
N ARG A 33 -8.38 0.01 -8.47
CA ARG A 33 -9.07 -1.08 -7.77
C ARG A 33 -8.10 -1.94 -6.96
N GLN A 34 -6.97 -2.34 -7.56
CA GLN A 34 -5.94 -3.11 -6.88
C GLN A 34 -5.30 -2.33 -5.72
N GLY A 35 -5.05 -1.02 -5.90
CA GLY A 35 -4.58 -0.14 -4.83
C GLY A 35 -5.55 -0.08 -3.64
N ASN A 36 -6.85 0.05 -3.90
CA ASN A 36 -7.86 0.04 -2.84
C ASN A 36 -7.95 -1.31 -2.11
N SER A 37 -7.88 -2.43 -2.84
CA SER A 37 -7.83 -3.76 -2.23
C SER A 37 -6.58 -3.96 -1.36
N ALA A 38 -5.43 -3.44 -1.79
CA ALA A 38 -4.20 -3.47 -1.00
C ALA A 38 -4.32 -2.60 0.26
N LEU A 39 -4.90 -1.39 0.14
CA LEU A 39 -5.17 -0.52 1.28
C LEU A 39 -6.10 -1.20 2.30
N GLN A 40 -7.17 -1.85 1.86
CA GLN A 40 -8.06 -2.59 2.77
C GLN A 40 -7.34 -3.71 3.51
N ARG A 41 -6.46 -4.47 2.82
CA ARG A 41 -5.62 -5.49 3.47
C ARG A 41 -4.68 -4.89 4.49
N ILE A 42 -4.01 -3.78 4.17
CA ILE A 42 -3.12 -3.08 5.11
C ILE A 42 -3.89 -2.62 6.34
N ARG A 43 -5.09 -2.03 6.16
CA ARG A 43 -5.95 -1.62 7.28
C ARG A 43 -6.42 -2.81 8.13
N GLN A 44 -6.70 -3.95 7.52
CA GLN A 44 -7.03 -5.18 8.25
C GLN A 44 -5.82 -5.72 9.03
N MET A 45 -4.60 -5.63 8.48
CA MET A 45 -3.37 -6.07 9.15
C MET A 45 -2.96 -5.16 10.31
N LEU A 46 -3.13 -3.84 10.15
CA LEU A 46 -2.85 -2.85 11.20
C LEU A 46 -3.91 -2.84 12.31
N GLY A 47 -5.06 -3.51 12.09
CA GLY A 47 -6.19 -3.53 13.02
C GLY A 47 -6.91 -2.18 13.12
N PRO A 48 -8.04 -2.13 13.85
CA PRO A 48 -8.87 -0.92 13.98
C PRO A 48 -8.26 0.21 14.84
N GLN A 49 -6.94 0.22 15.13
CA GLN A 49 -6.31 1.18 16.05
C GLN A 49 -5.88 2.52 15.43
N ALA A 50 -6.51 2.94 14.33
CA ALA A 50 -6.26 4.26 13.74
C ALA A 50 -7.58 5.04 13.57
N VAL A 51 -8.26 5.25 14.69
CA VAL A 51 -9.37 6.22 14.82
C VAL A 51 -9.08 7.10 16.02
#